data_AF-A0A7S0BWY5-F1
#
_entry.id   AF-A0A7S0BWY5-F1
#
_cell.length_a   1.000
_cell.length_b   1.000
_cell.length_c   1.000
_cell.angle_alpha   90.00
_cell.angle_beta   90.00
_cell.angle_gamma   90.00
#
_symmetry.space_group_name_H-M   'P 1'
#
loop_
_entity.id
_entity.type
_entity.pdbx_description
1 polymer ?
#
loop_
_entity_poly.entity_id
_entity_poly.type
_entity_poly.pdbx_seq_one_letter_code
_entity_poly.pdbx_strand_id
1 'polypeptide(L)'
;NIPMELDVLELQSNRLQGSVTFEVSNEIGPFVSDCGNPSYFETELKCAECTHCCNVLNECEEKDKQGKFWATNRGLATVSAITICACCITAFVSWIVRSKSVVDPRTQKK
;
A
#
# COMPACT_ATOMS: atom_id res chain seq x y z
N ASN A 1 35.51 -5.03 28.32
CA ASN A 1 34.61 -5.09 27.16
C ASN A 1 33.75 -6.32 27.27
N ILE A 2 32.47 -6.13 27.59
CA ILE A 2 31.47 -7.19 27.54
C ILE A 2 30.94 -7.17 26.10
N PRO A 3 31.05 -8.26 25.31
CA PRO A 3 30.46 -8.29 23.99
C PRO A 3 28.94 -8.21 24.15
N MET A 4 28.32 -7.19 23.58
CA MET A 4 26.88 -7.17 23.38
C MET A 4 26.59 -7.97 22.12
N GLU A 5 25.93 -9.10 22.28
CA GLU A 5 25.35 -9.88 21.19
C GLU A 5 24.00 -9.23 20.86
N LEU A 6 23.89 -8.69 19.65
CA LEU A 6 22.70 -7.96 19.21
C LEU A 6 21.85 -8.88 18.32
N ASP A 7 20.82 -9.49 18.91
CA ASP A 7 19.90 -10.39 18.19
C ASP A 7 19.04 -9.66 17.14
N VAL A 8 18.62 -8.42 17.41
CA VAL A 8 17.80 -7.60 16.49
C VAL A 8 18.20 -6.14 16.63
N LEU A 9 18.37 -5.45 15.51
CA LEU A 9 18.54 -3.99 15.46
C LEU A 9 17.24 -3.35 14.97
N GLU A 10 16.45 -2.79 15.89
CA GLU A 10 15.23 -2.06 15.58
C GLU A 10 15.50 -0.54 15.58
N LEU A 11 15.52 0.07 14.38
CA LEU A 11 15.63 1.52 14.23
C LEU A 11 14.29 2.18 13.89
N GLN A 12 13.20 1.45 14.03
CA GLN A 12 11.87 1.95 13.71
C GLN A 12 11.49 3.14 14.62
N SER A 13 10.93 4.18 14.01
CA SER A 13 10.53 5.45 14.64
C SER A 13 11.64 6.20 15.38
N ASN A 14 12.91 5.87 15.13
CA ASN A 14 14.05 6.51 15.75
C ASN A 14 14.83 7.36 14.73
N ARG A 15 15.19 8.59 15.13
CA ARG A 15 16.05 9.46 14.33
C ARG A 15 17.47 9.42 14.86
N LEU A 16 18.31 8.59 14.26
CA LEU A 16 19.75 8.60 14.50
C LEU A 16 20.43 9.59 13.55
N GLN A 17 21.38 10.38 14.07
CA GLN A 17 22.21 11.29 13.30
C GLN A 17 23.67 11.05 13.66
N GLY A 18 24.53 10.84 12.66
CA GLY A 18 25.94 10.53 12.85
C GLY A 18 26.41 9.39 11.95
N SER A 19 27.64 8.93 12.15
CA SER A 19 28.19 7.74 11.50
C SER A 19 28.37 6.67 12.56
N VAL A 20 27.75 5.51 12.34
CA VAL A 20 27.93 4.33 13.20
C VAL A 20 28.51 3.25 12.31
N THR A 21 29.58 2.61 12.77
CA THR A 21 30.21 1.49 12.09
C THR A 21 29.84 0.24 12.86
N PHE A 22 29.15 -0.68 12.20
CA PHE A 22 28.83 -1.98 12.76
C PHE A 22 29.77 -3.01 12.13
N GLU A 23 30.47 -3.78 12.95
CA GLU A 23 31.14 -4.98 12.45
C GLU A 23 30.07 -6.06 12.25
N VAL A 24 29.66 -6.23 11.00
CA VAL A 24 28.66 -7.21 10.61
C VAL A 24 29.30 -8.59 10.66
N SER A 25 29.15 -9.27 11.80
CA SER A 25 29.32 -10.72 11.88
C SER A 25 28.28 -11.38 10.97
N ASN A 26 28.58 -12.53 10.35
CA ASN A 26 27.63 -13.26 9.50
C ASN A 26 26.37 -13.76 10.25
N GLU A 27 26.26 -13.48 11.56
CA GLU A 27 25.19 -13.92 12.45
C GLU A 27 24.33 -12.75 12.99
N ILE A 28 24.31 -11.58 12.34
CA ILE A 28 23.35 -10.53 12.76
C ILE A 28 21.94 -10.99 12.42
N GLY A 29 21.04 -10.93 13.41
CA GLY A 29 19.61 -11.14 13.18
C GLY A 29 18.97 -9.98 12.39
N PRO A 30 17.64 -9.95 12.26
CA PRO A 30 16.98 -9.05 11.32
C PRO A 30 17.29 -7.57 11.59
N PHE A 31 17.76 -6.85 10.56
CA PHE A 31 17.89 -5.40 10.59
C PHE A 31 16.59 -4.75 10.10
N VAL A 32 15.93 -3.98 10.98
CA VAL A 32 14.61 -3.39 10.75
C VAL A 32 14.72 -1.86 10.70
N SER A 33 14.16 -1.24 9.64
CA SER A 33 14.28 0.21 9.39
C SER A 33 12.97 0.83 8.84
N ASP A 34 12.80 2.15 9.00
CA ASP A 34 11.64 2.95 8.53
C ASP A 34 11.67 3.24 7.01
N CYS A 35 11.96 2.23 6.19
CA CYS A 35 11.97 2.35 4.73
C CYS A 35 10.63 1.97 4.08
N GLY A 36 9.58 1.76 4.87
CA GLY A 36 8.24 1.41 4.41
C GLY A 36 7.47 2.58 3.78
N ASN A 37 6.74 2.28 2.71
CA ASN A 37 5.70 3.15 2.17
C ASN A 37 4.33 2.72 2.75
N PRO A 38 3.42 3.64 3.13
CA PRO A 38 3.61 5.09 3.33
C PRO A 38 4.65 5.41 4.40
N SER A 39 5.54 6.37 4.12
CA SER A 39 6.62 6.74 5.03
C SER A 39 6.26 7.99 5.85
N TYR A 40 6.87 8.15 7.03
CA TYR A 40 6.79 9.39 7.83
C TYR A 40 7.45 10.59 7.14
N PHE A 41 8.29 10.35 6.13
CA PHE A 41 9.16 11.34 5.50
C PHE A 41 8.65 11.71 4.10
N GLU A 42 8.88 12.96 3.69
CA GLU A 42 8.54 13.42 2.33
C GLU A 42 9.36 12.68 1.26
N THR A 43 10.60 12.32 1.60
CA THR A 43 11.47 11.46 0.81
C THR A 43 11.61 10.10 1.47
N GLU A 44 11.23 9.05 0.75
CA GLU A 44 11.34 7.66 1.19
C GLU A 44 12.78 7.33 1.59
N LEU A 45 12.98 6.83 2.81
CA LEU A 45 14.27 6.34 3.26
C LEU A 45 14.63 5.07 2.50
N LYS A 46 15.80 5.10 1.85
CA LYS A 46 16.37 3.91 1.21
C LYS A 46 17.34 3.25 2.19
N CYS A 47 17.07 1.99 2.50
CA CYS A 47 17.97 1.19 3.31
C CYS A 47 18.51 0.01 2.49
N ALA A 48 19.80 0.06 2.15
CA ALA A 48 20.45 -0.95 1.32
C ALA A 48 20.64 -2.27 2.08
N GLU A 49 20.88 -2.19 3.38
CA GLU A 49 21.33 -3.32 4.20
C GLU A 49 20.25 -3.86 5.15
N CYS A 50 19.03 -3.31 5.15
CA CYS A 50 17.96 -3.85 6.00
C CYS A 50 17.38 -5.15 5.45
N THR A 51 16.96 -6.00 6.39
CA THR A 51 16.19 -7.21 6.13
C THR A 51 14.70 -6.87 6.01
N HIS A 52 14.21 -5.98 6.87
CA HIS A 52 12.81 -5.57 6.93
C HIS A 52 12.67 -4.05 6.85
N CYS A 53 11.58 -3.63 6.22
CA CYS A 53 11.16 -2.23 6.17
C CYS A 53 9.78 -2.08 6.80
N CYS A 54 9.66 -1.18 7.76
CA CYS A 54 8.40 -0.82 8.39
C CYS A 54 7.91 0.55 7.89
N ASN A 55 6.60 0.67 7.72
CA ASN A 55 5.96 1.92 7.28
C ASN A 55 5.37 2.71 8.46
N VAL A 56 4.80 3.88 8.18
CA VAL A 56 4.17 4.79 9.16
C VAL A 56 3.02 4.12 9.95
N LEU A 57 2.42 3.07 9.39
CA LEU A 57 1.32 2.32 9.98
C LEU A 57 1.81 1.12 10.82
N ASN A 58 3.12 1.01 11.06
CA ASN A 58 3.79 -0.14 11.67
C ASN A 58 3.60 -1.45 10.89
N GLU A 59 3.37 -1.38 9.58
CA GLU A 59 3.37 -2.57 8.73
C GLU A 59 4.80 -2.85 8.26
N CYS A 60 5.35 -3.98 8.70
CA CYS A 60 6.70 -4.40 8.39
C CYS A 60 6.68 -5.53 7.35
N GLU A 61 7.42 -5.34 6.27
CA GLU A 61 7.60 -6.35 5.23
C GLU A 61 9.09 -6.60 4.99
N GLU A 62 9.43 -7.83 4.57
CA GLU A 62 10.76 -8.08 4.00
C GLU A 62 10.97 -7.13 2.82
N LYS A 63 12.16 -6.55 2.75
CA LYS A 63 12.53 -5.57 1.73
C LYS A 63 12.22 -6.05 0.29
N ASP A 64 12.42 -7.34 0.01
CA ASP A 64 12.19 -7.92 -1.31
C ASP A 64 10.70 -8.05 -1.68
N LYS A 65 9.78 -7.91 -0.71
CA LYS A 65 8.32 -8.03 -0.90
C LYS A 65 7.63 -6.67 -1.05
N GLN A 66 8.31 -5.60 -0.67
CA GLN A 66 7.78 -4.24 -0.49
C GLN A 66 7.13 -3.62 -1.75
N GLY A 67 7.47 -4.08 -2.96
CA GLY A 67 6.85 -3.60 -4.20
C GLY A 67 5.55 -4.29 -4.61
N LYS A 68 5.30 -5.51 -4.11
CA LYS A 68 4.19 -6.36 -4.59
C LYS A 68 2.86 -6.02 -3.91
N PHE A 69 2.89 -5.65 -2.64
CA PHE A 69 1.68 -5.35 -1.89
C PHE A 69 0.99 -4.07 -2.40
N TRP A 70 1.76 -2.98 -2.55
CA TRP A 70 1.25 -1.69 -3.04
C TRP A 70 0.78 -1.74 -4.50
N ALA A 71 1.49 -2.48 -5.36
CA ALA A 71 1.08 -2.67 -6.74
C ALA A 71 -0.25 -3.43 -6.84
N THR A 72 -0.43 -4.48 -6.03
CA THR A 72 -1.65 -5.29 -6.02
C THR A 72 -2.86 -4.50 -5.52
N ASN A 73 -2.71 -3.76 -4.41
CA ASN A 73 -3.83 -2.99 -3.83
C ASN A 73 -4.28 -1.83 -4.72
N ARG A 74 -3.36 -1.14 -5.40
CA ARG A 74 -3.72 -0.12 -6.40
C ARG A 74 -4.41 -0.74 -7.61
N GLY A 75 -3.98 -1.92 -8.05
CA GLY A 75 -4.64 -2.68 -9.12
C GLY A 75 -6.09 -3.04 -8.78
N LEU A 76 -6.33 -3.55 -7.58
CA LEU A 76 -7.67 -3.96 -7.15
C LEU A 76 -8.64 -2.77 -7.00
N ALA A 77 -8.15 -1.66 -6.42
CA ALA A 77 -8.96 -0.46 -6.24
C ALA A 77 -9.40 0.14 -7.60
N THR A 78 -8.50 0.20 -8.58
CA THR A 78 -8.81 0.75 -9.91
C THR A 78 -9.83 -0.10 -10.67
N VAL A 79 -9.70 -1.43 -10.64
CA VAL A 79 -10.68 -2.34 -11.28
C VAL A 79 -12.06 -2.18 -10.65
N SER A 80 -12.14 -2.12 -9.31
CA SER A 80 -13.42 -1.97 -8.61
C SER A 80 -14.16 -0.68 -8.99
N ALA A 81 -13.45 0.44 -9.10
CA ALA A 81 -14.02 1.73 -9.47
C ALA A 81 -14.58 1.72 -10.90
N ILE A 82 -13.85 1.13 -11.85
CA ILE A 82 -14.29 1.02 -13.24
C ILE A 82 -15.56 0.18 -13.35
N THR A 83 -15.61 -0.96 -12.67
CA THR A 83 -16.79 -1.84 -12.70
C THR A 83 -18.02 -1.16 -12.11
N ILE A 84 -17.89 -0.47 -10.97
CA ILE A 84 -19.00 0.26 -10.35
C ILE A 84 -19.52 1.35 -11.30
N CYS A 85 -18.62 2.15 -11.89
CA CYS A 85 -19.00 3.18 -12.85
C CYS A 85 -19.75 2.60 -14.06
N ALA A 86 -19.27 1.50 -14.64
CA ALA A 86 -19.94 0.84 -15.76
C ALA A 86 -21.35 0.33 -15.39
N CYS A 87 -21.50 -0.26 -14.20
CA CYS A 87 -22.82 -0.67 -13.68
C CYS A 87 -23.76 0.52 -13.47
N CYS A 88 -23.27 1.64 -12.92
CA CYS A 88 -24.09 2.85 -12.74
C CYS A 88 -24.55 3.45 -14.07
N ILE A 89 -23.67 3.51 -15.07
CA ILE A 89 -23.99 4.04 -16.41
C ILE A 89 -25.06 3.18 -17.08
N THR A 90 -24.90 1.85 -17.05
CA THR A 90 -25.87 0.94 -17.67
C THR A 90 -27.24 0.98 -17.00
N ALA A 91 -27.29 1.07 -15.68
CA ALA A 91 -28.53 1.27 -14.93
C ALA A 91 -29.20 2.61 -15.28
N PHE A 92 -28.43 3.69 -15.38
CA PHE A 92 -28.93 5.01 -15.73
C PHE A 92 -29.50 5.06 -17.16
N VAL A 93 -28.80 4.49 -18.13
CA VAL A 93 -29.28 4.38 -19.52
C VAL A 93 -30.57 3.56 -19.57
N SER A 94 -30.64 2.42 -18.85
CA SER A 94 -31.84 1.59 -18.78
C SER A 94 -33.03 2.35 -18.18
N TRP A 95 -32.78 3.15 -17.14
CA TRP A 95 -33.79 4.01 -16.53
C TRP A 95 -34.29 5.09 -17.50
N ILE A 96 -33.41 5.76 -18.25
CA ILE A 96 -33.80 6.73 -19.28
C ILE A 96 -34.68 6.07 -20.34
N VAL A 97 -34.27 4.92 -20.89
CA VAL A 97 -35.05 4.22 -21.92
C VAL A 97 -36.44 3.88 -21.39
N ARG A 98 -36.53 3.33 -20.17
CA ARG A 98 -37.82 2.98 -19.55
C ARG A 98 -38.69 4.20 -19.28
N SER A 99 -38.11 5.32 -18.84
CA SER A 99 -38.85 6.56 -18.62
C SER A 99 -39.49 7.09 -19.90
N LYS A 100 -38.81 6.94 -21.05
CA LYS A 100 -39.36 7.32 -22.36
C LYS A 100 -40.49 6.39 -22.81
N SER A 101 -40.39 5.09 -22.53
CA SER A 101 -41.46 4.13 -22.88
C SER A 101 -42.74 4.32 -22.06
N VAL A 102 -42.65 4.78 -20.81
CA VAL A 102 -43.82 5.07 -19.95
C VAL A 102 -44.55 6.34 -20.39
N VAL A 103 -43.86 7.26 -21.07
CA VAL A 103 -44.40 8.54 -21.55
C VAL A 103 -44.82 8.47 -23.03
N ASP A 104 -45.06 7.29 -23.60
CA ASP A 104 -45.73 7.18 -24.91
C ASP A 104 -47.27 7.20 -24.72
N PRO A 105 -47.97 8.29 -25.07
CA PRO A 105 -49.41 8.43 -24.91
C PRO A 105 -50.23 7.49 -25.82
N ARG A 106 -49.61 6.72 -26.73
CA ARG A 106 -50.34 5.78 -27.60
C ARG A 106 -50.81 4.48 -26.92
N THR A 107 -50.39 4.21 -25.68
CA THR A 107 -50.79 2.99 -24.94
C THR A 107 -52.04 3.16 -24.08
N GLN A 108 -52.63 4.37 -24.03
CA GLN A 108 -53.85 4.70 -23.26
C GLN A 108 -55.14 4.62 -24.11
N LYS A 109 -55.17 3.80 -25.15
CA LYS A 109 -56.40 3.45 -25.88
C LYS A 109 -56.49 1.93 -26.09
N LYS A 110 -56.96 1.25 -25.05
CA LYS A 110 -57.70 -0.01 -25.18
C LYS A 110 -58.71 -0.11 -24.06
#